data_AF-A0A396GXZ3-F1
#
_entry.id   AF-A0A396GXZ3-F1
#
_cell.length_a   1.000
_cell.length_b   1.000
_cell.length_c   1.000
_cell.angle_alpha   90.00
_cell.angle_beta   90.00
_cell.angle_gamma   90.00
#
_symmetry.space_group_name_H-M   'P 1'
#
loop_
_entity.id
_entity.type
_entity.pdbx_description
1 polymer ?
#
loop_
_entity_poly.entity_id
_entity_poly.type
_entity_poly.pdbx_seq_one_letter_code
_entity_poly.pdbx_strand_id
1 'polypeptide(L)'
;MGNPLLEFDTDFSSGAEFLWSHGQISESTCQMLKNICSFAEIKRQIRGGNLSTGCQETSQILSTKISGYTDRFDVIADTCQPQQSQQAYVLTKLQAEEKIDVCVEDKTITYLNRKEVQKALHADIKLVGVGRWSTCSSVTAYDFQNLENPTISMLGKLVKSGVRVLSYSGDQDSVIPFTGTRSLVAGLAKELALNTTESHRA
;
A
#
# COMPACT_ATOMS: atom_id res chain seq x y z
N MET A 1 5.17 -12.92 3.73
CA MET A 1 5.23 -11.46 3.69
C MET A 1 4.34 -11.02 2.54
N GLY A 2 3.21 -10.40 2.86
CA GLY A 2 2.25 -9.88 1.88
C GLY A 2 2.57 -8.43 1.52
N ASN A 3 2.62 -8.11 0.23
CA ASN A 3 2.93 -6.77 -0.31
C ASN A 3 4.11 -6.08 0.40
N PRO A 4 5.28 -6.75 0.49
CA PRO A 4 6.38 -6.25 1.31
C PRO A 4 7.13 -5.10 0.64
N LEU A 5 7.40 -4.04 1.38
CA LEU A 5 8.43 -3.07 1.02
C LEU A 5 9.82 -3.69 1.27
N LEU A 6 10.47 -4.13 0.20
CA LEU A 6 11.77 -4.81 0.20
C LEU A 6 12.92 -3.88 -0.21
N GLU A 7 12.66 -2.97 -1.15
CA GLU A 7 13.62 -1.98 -1.63
C GLU A 7 12.85 -0.73 -2.10
N PHE A 8 13.17 0.42 -1.53
CA PHE A 8 12.36 1.64 -1.62
C PHE A 8 12.16 2.12 -3.05
N ASP A 9 13.25 2.21 -3.82
CA ASP A 9 13.18 2.80 -5.15
C ASP A 9 12.46 1.87 -6.12
N THR A 10 12.77 0.58 -6.10
CA THR A 10 12.17 -0.44 -6.98
C THR A 10 10.70 -0.63 -6.68
N ASP A 11 10.32 -0.82 -5.42
CA ASP A 11 8.93 -1.08 -5.05
C ASP A 11 8.05 0.13 -5.36
N PHE A 12 8.44 1.34 -4.96
CA PHE A 12 7.61 2.52 -5.23
C PHE A 12 7.63 2.93 -6.70
N SER A 13 8.78 2.87 -7.39
CA SER A 13 8.83 3.28 -8.81
C SER A 13 8.04 2.34 -9.72
N SER A 14 7.81 1.08 -9.31
CA SER A 14 6.95 0.15 -10.04
C SER A 14 5.48 0.61 -10.15
N GLY A 15 5.06 1.56 -9.29
CA GLY A 15 3.72 2.17 -9.31
C GLY A 15 3.35 2.82 -10.63
N ALA A 16 4.32 3.42 -11.34
CA ALA A 16 4.04 4.12 -12.60
C ALA A 16 3.52 3.17 -13.69
N GLU A 17 4.22 2.06 -13.90
CA GLU A 17 3.83 1.04 -14.89
C GLU A 17 2.56 0.31 -14.46
N PHE A 18 2.44 0.02 -13.16
CA PHE A 18 1.26 -0.62 -12.60
C PHE A 18 0.00 0.19 -12.91
N LEU A 19 -0.04 1.46 -12.51
CA LEU A 19 -1.21 2.31 -12.71
C LEU A 19 -1.54 2.52 -14.18
N TRP A 20 -0.52 2.65 -15.03
CA TRP A 20 -0.71 2.79 -16.47
C TRP A 20 -1.32 1.52 -17.09
N SER A 21 -0.78 0.35 -16.76
CA SER A 21 -1.29 -0.94 -17.28
C SER A 21 -2.71 -1.26 -16.82
N HIS A 22 -3.15 -0.68 -15.69
CA HIS A 22 -4.51 -0.80 -15.16
C HIS A 22 -5.44 0.34 -15.60
N GLY A 23 -5.02 1.17 -16.56
CA GLY A 23 -5.85 2.25 -17.11
C GLY A 23 -6.13 3.41 -16.15
N GLN A 24 -5.41 3.49 -15.02
CA GLN A 24 -5.61 4.52 -13.99
C GLN A 24 -4.96 5.85 -14.37
N ILE A 25 -3.91 5.83 -15.19
CA ILE A 25 -3.19 7.02 -15.66
C ILE A 25 -2.88 6.92 -17.16
N SER A 26 -2.70 8.07 -17.82
CA SER A 26 -2.33 8.12 -19.24
C SER A 26 -0.85 7.78 -19.46
N GLU A 27 -0.50 7.42 -20.70
CA GLU A 27 0.88 7.23 -21.16
C GLU A 27 1.78 8.42 -20.78
N SER A 28 1.31 9.65 -21.01
CA SER A 28 2.04 10.87 -20.67
C SER A 28 2.33 10.98 -19.17
N THR A 29 1.38 10.62 -18.31
CA THR A 29 1.58 10.62 -16.85
C THR A 29 2.55 9.53 -16.41
N CYS A 30 2.48 8.34 -17.02
CA CYS A 30 3.44 7.27 -16.79
C CYS A 30 4.87 7.70 -17.15
N GLN A 31 5.04 8.33 -18.31
CA GLN A 31 6.34 8.85 -18.75
C GLN A 31 6.87 9.96 -17.85
N MET A 32 6.01 10.86 -17.36
CA MET A 32 6.41 11.86 -16.36
C MET A 32 6.92 11.19 -15.06
N LEU A 33 6.21 10.16 -14.58
CA LEU A 33 6.63 9.42 -13.39
C LEU A 33 7.93 8.63 -13.60
N LYS A 34 8.21 8.17 -14.82
CA LYS A 34 9.46 7.46 -15.12
C LYS A 34 10.66 8.39 -15.31
N ASN A 35 10.44 9.56 -15.93
CA ASN A 35 11.53 10.39 -16.46
C ASN A 35 11.71 11.73 -15.73
N ILE A 36 10.68 12.26 -15.09
CA ILE A 36 10.73 13.56 -14.39
C ILE A 36 10.85 13.34 -12.89
N CYS A 37 9.90 12.65 -12.28
CA CYS A 37 9.92 12.38 -10.84
C CYS A 37 9.17 11.09 -10.51
N SER A 38 9.90 10.09 -10.02
CA SER A 38 9.33 8.80 -9.66
C SER A 38 8.47 8.88 -8.40
N PHE A 39 7.61 7.88 -8.22
CA PHE A 39 6.87 7.71 -6.97
C PHE A 39 7.77 7.67 -5.74
N ALA A 40 8.93 7.00 -5.85
CA ALA A 40 9.93 6.96 -4.80
C ALA A 40 10.46 8.38 -4.49
N GLU A 41 10.81 9.14 -5.54
CA GLU A 41 11.35 10.50 -5.39
C GLU A 41 10.32 11.49 -4.84
N ILE A 42 9.06 11.41 -5.30
CA ILE A 42 7.95 12.19 -4.71
C ILE A 42 7.84 11.90 -3.21
N LYS A 43 7.83 10.62 -2.81
CA LYS A 43 7.73 10.22 -1.39
C LYS A 43 8.92 10.70 -0.58
N ARG A 44 10.14 10.60 -1.13
CA ARG A 44 11.37 11.07 -0.50
C ARG A 44 11.36 12.58 -0.27
N GLN A 45 11.04 13.35 -1.31
CA GLN A 45 11.02 14.82 -1.26
C GLN A 45 9.91 15.39 -0.38
N ILE A 46 8.69 14.83 -0.43
CA ILE A 46 7.59 15.24 0.48
C ILE A 46 8.00 15.09 1.94
N ARG A 47 8.68 13.98 2.27
CA ARG A 47 9.17 13.73 3.63
C ARG A 47 10.33 14.63 4.02
N GLY A 48 11.23 14.91 3.09
CA GLY A 48 12.33 15.86 3.28
C GLY A 48 11.88 17.32 3.37
N GLY A 49 10.61 17.62 3.06
CA GLY A 49 10.03 18.96 3.10
C GLY A 49 10.49 19.88 1.97
N ASN A 50 11.18 19.34 0.96
CA ASN A 50 11.68 20.11 -0.18
C ASN A 50 11.31 19.40 -1.49
N LEU A 51 10.20 19.84 -2.10
CA LEU A 51 9.70 19.29 -3.34
C LEU A 51 10.19 20.14 -4.51
N SER A 52 10.97 19.53 -5.41
CA SER A 52 11.40 20.14 -6.66
C SER A 52 10.21 20.46 -7.56
N THR A 53 10.34 21.46 -8.44
CA THR A 53 9.27 21.88 -9.35
C THR A 53 8.73 20.71 -10.19
N GLY A 54 9.60 19.87 -10.75
CA GLY A 54 9.19 18.71 -11.54
C GLY A 54 8.40 17.68 -10.72
N CYS A 55 8.82 17.41 -9.48
CA CYS A 55 8.09 16.52 -8.57
C CYS A 55 6.76 17.12 -8.10
N GLN A 56 6.71 18.44 -7.89
CA GLN A 56 5.49 19.15 -7.53
C GLN A 56 4.45 19.06 -8.64
N GLU A 57 4.82 19.39 -9.88
CA GLU A 57 3.94 19.30 -11.05
C GLU A 57 3.46 17.87 -11.28
N THR A 58 4.39 16.91 -11.24
CA THR A 58 4.07 15.48 -11.42
C THR A 58 3.11 14.99 -10.33
N SER A 59 3.36 15.33 -9.06
CA SER A 59 2.50 14.96 -7.93
C SER A 59 1.12 15.62 -8.01
N GLN A 60 1.04 16.86 -8.49
CA GLN A 60 -0.24 17.55 -8.69
C GLN A 60 -1.05 16.84 -9.77
N ILE A 61 -0.47 16.58 -10.94
CA ILE A 61 -1.15 15.85 -12.02
C ILE A 61 -1.62 14.49 -11.52
N LEU A 62 -0.75 13.74 -10.84
CA LEU A 62 -1.10 12.44 -10.29
C LEU A 62 -2.30 12.51 -9.33
N SER A 63 -2.34 13.49 -8.43
CA SER A 63 -3.45 13.68 -7.48
C SER A 63 -4.80 13.97 -8.15
N THR A 64 -4.79 14.51 -9.38
CA THR A 64 -6.02 14.69 -10.18
C THR A 64 -6.49 13.42 -10.87
N LYS A 65 -5.61 12.42 -11.06
CA LYS A 65 -5.91 11.14 -11.70
C LYS A 65 -6.32 10.09 -10.68
N ILE A 66 -5.52 9.95 -9.62
CA ILE A 66 -5.79 9.04 -8.50
C ILE A 66 -6.43 9.86 -7.40
N SER A 67 -7.75 9.95 -7.50
CA SER A 67 -8.60 10.70 -6.58
C SER A 67 -9.00 9.86 -5.36
N GLY A 68 -9.71 10.46 -4.41
CA GLY A 68 -10.29 9.74 -3.26
C GLY A 68 -11.37 8.71 -3.63
N TYR A 69 -11.71 8.54 -4.91
CA TYR A 69 -12.63 7.54 -5.40
C TYR A 69 -11.94 6.23 -5.82
N THR A 70 -10.59 6.20 -5.82
CA THR A 70 -9.80 4.99 -6.07
C THR A 70 -9.18 4.53 -4.75
N ASP A 71 -9.42 3.29 -4.35
CA ASP A 71 -8.65 2.68 -3.26
C ASP A 71 -7.24 2.35 -3.78
N ARG A 72 -6.22 2.80 -3.04
CA ARG A 72 -4.83 2.54 -3.42
C ARG A 72 -4.39 1.12 -3.05
N PHE A 73 -5.04 0.50 -2.08
CA PHE A 73 -4.76 -0.87 -1.66
C PHE A 73 -5.46 -1.91 -2.54
N ASP A 74 -6.49 -1.50 -3.28
CA ASP A 74 -7.21 -2.30 -4.28
C ASP A 74 -7.81 -1.38 -5.36
N VAL A 75 -7.12 -1.23 -6.49
CA VAL A 75 -7.48 -0.25 -7.53
C VAL A 75 -8.79 -0.52 -8.28
N ILE A 76 -9.37 -1.71 -8.11
CA ILE A 76 -10.66 -2.09 -8.72
C ILE A 76 -11.80 -2.17 -7.69
N ALA A 77 -11.50 -2.07 -6.40
CA ALA A 77 -12.51 -2.05 -5.36
C ALA A 77 -13.24 -0.70 -5.29
N ASP A 78 -14.49 -0.76 -4.80
CA ASP A 78 -15.23 0.43 -4.41
C ASP A 78 -14.56 1.11 -3.19
N THR A 79 -14.74 2.42 -3.05
CA THR A 79 -14.26 3.17 -1.88
C THR A 79 -15.35 3.33 -0.81
N CYS A 80 -14.95 3.39 0.45
CA CYS A 80 -15.89 3.71 1.53
C CYS A 80 -16.35 5.18 1.40
N GLN A 81 -17.60 5.37 0.96
CA GLN A 81 -18.18 6.69 0.78
C GLN A 81 -18.83 7.22 2.09
N PRO A 82 -18.73 8.54 2.38
CA PRO A 82 -19.37 9.15 3.54
C PRO A 82 -20.88 8.90 3.57
N GLN A 83 -21.46 8.80 4.77
CA GLN A 83 -22.88 8.43 4.97
C GLN A 83 -23.91 9.28 4.19
N GLN A 84 -23.57 10.49 3.76
CA GLN A 84 -24.46 11.36 2.97
C GLN A 84 -24.75 10.83 1.56
N SER A 85 -23.86 10.03 0.95
CA SER A 85 -24.10 9.36 -0.33
C SER A 85 -24.65 7.93 -0.18
N GLN A 86 -24.77 7.43 1.06
CA GLN A 86 -25.29 6.08 1.35
C GLN A 86 -26.83 5.98 1.27
N GLN A 87 -27.57 7.09 1.12
CA GLN A 87 -29.02 7.02 0.87
C GLN A 87 -29.36 6.26 -0.42
N ALA A 88 -28.49 6.31 -1.44
CA ALA A 88 -28.62 5.51 -2.66
C ALA A 88 -28.25 4.02 -2.44
N TYR A 89 -27.38 3.72 -1.47
CA TYR A 89 -26.96 2.35 -1.13
C TYR A 89 -28.07 1.52 -0.49
N VAL A 90 -28.95 2.17 0.29
CA VAL A 90 -30.13 1.51 0.89
C VAL A 90 -31.15 1.10 -0.19
N LEU A 91 -31.28 1.87 -1.26
CA LEU A 91 -32.19 1.57 -2.39
C LEU A 91 -31.71 0.39 -3.25
N THR A 92 -30.40 0.11 -3.29
CA THR A 92 -29.80 -0.96 -4.11
C THR A 92 -29.70 -2.31 -3.38
N LYS A 93 -30.00 -2.38 -2.08
CA LYS A 93 -30.05 -3.63 -1.30
C LYS A 93 -31.13 -4.64 -1.73
N LEU A 94 -31.95 -4.31 -2.72
CA LEU A 94 -32.92 -5.23 -3.33
C LEU A 94 -32.31 -6.24 -4.32
N GLN A 95 -31.01 -6.15 -4.61
CA GLN A 95 -30.29 -7.09 -5.48
C GLN A 95 -29.06 -7.64 -4.73
N ALA A 96 -29.26 -8.73 -4.00
CA ALA A 96 -28.27 -9.32 -3.11
C ALA A 96 -27.30 -10.25 -3.87
N GLU A 97 -26.16 -9.71 -4.28
CA GLU A 97 -24.90 -10.45 -4.32
C GLU A 97 -24.10 -10.13 -3.04
N GLU A 98 -23.24 -11.04 -2.58
CA GLU A 98 -22.29 -10.78 -1.49
C GLU A 98 -21.31 -9.67 -1.91
N LYS A 99 -21.70 -8.41 -1.70
CA LYS A 99 -20.80 -7.27 -1.92
C LYS A 99 -19.77 -7.17 -0.79
N ILE A 100 -18.50 -7.00 -1.18
CA ILE A 100 -17.39 -6.74 -0.28
C ILE A 100 -17.68 -5.48 0.53
N ASP A 101 -17.50 -5.55 1.85
CA ASP A 101 -17.73 -4.45 2.78
C ASP A 101 -16.51 -3.51 2.84
N VAL A 102 -16.48 -2.52 1.96
CA VAL A 102 -15.36 -1.57 1.81
C VAL A 102 -15.20 -0.60 2.99
N CYS A 103 -16.14 -0.58 3.94
CA CYS A 103 -16.11 0.26 5.15
C CYS A 103 -15.75 -0.54 6.42
N VAL A 104 -15.05 -1.67 6.28
CA VAL A 104 -14.69 -2.54 7.41
C VAL A 104 -13.80 -1.85 8.46
N GLU A 105 -12.95 -0.90 8.04
CA GLU A 105 -12.08 -0.16 8.96
C GLU A 105 -12.89 0.68 9.95
N ASP A 106 -13.86 1.47 9.47
CA ASP A 106 -14.74 2.28 10.33
C ASP A 106 -15.52 1.43 11.34
N LYS A 107 -15.97 0.25 10.89
CA LYS A 107 -16.67 -0.71 11.76
C LYS A 107 -15.71 -1.29 12.80
N THR A 108 -14.47 -1.58 12.42
CA THR A 108 -13.41 -2.08 13.32
C THR A 108 -13.06 -1.04 14.38
N ILE A 109 -12.84 0.23 13.99
CA ILE A 109 -12.62 1.34 14.91
C ILE A 109 -13.80 1.50 15.87
N THR A 110 -15.02 1.40 15.36
CA THR A 110 -16.23 1.50 16.19
C THR A 110 -16.32 0.35 17.19
N TYR A 111 -16.04 -0.89 16.76
CA TYR A 111 -16.10 -2.09 17.59
C TYR A 111 -15.03 -2.10 18.69
N LEU A 112 -13.76 -1.85 18.34
CA LEU A 112 -12.64 -1.91 19.29
C LEU A 112 -12.64 -0.76 20.31
N ASN A 113 -13.43 0.29 20.08
CA ASN A 113 -13.63 1.38 21.04
C ASN A 113 -14.86 1.18 21.96
N ARG A 114 -15.56 0.04 21.88
CA ARG A 114 -16.65 -0.26 22.82
C ARG A 114 -16.08 -0.72 24.16
N LYS A 115 -16.68 -0.25 25.27
CA LYS A 115 -16.17 -0.51 26.63
C LYS A 115 -16.17 -2.00 26.97
N GLU A 116 -17.22 -2.71 26.58
CA GLU A 116 -17.34 -4.15 26.80
C GLU A 116 -16.31 -4.95 25.99
N VAL A 117 -15.98 -4.50 24.77
CA VAL A 117 -14.93 -5.10 23.94
C VAL A 117 -13.55 -4.85 24.56
N GLN A 118 -13.27 -3.61 24.97
CA GLN A 118 -12.02 -3.28 25.66
C GLN A 118 -11.86 -4.10 26.94
N LYS A 119 -12.91 -4.20 27.76
CA LYS A 119 -12.88 -5.02 28.98
C LYS A 119 -12.65 -6.50 28.68
N ALA A 120 -13.29 -7.04 27.65
CA ALA A 120 -13.11 -8.43 27.22
C ALA A 120 -11.68 -8.72 26.71
N LEU A 121 -11.04 -7.72 26.07
CA LEU A 121 -9.65 -7.78 25.61
C LEU A 121 -8.63 -7.36 26.68
N HIS A 122 -9.09 -7.06 27.91
CA HIS A 122 -8.25 -6.53 29.00
C HIS A 122 -7.50 -5.24 28.64
N ALA A 123 -8.12 -4.41 27.80
CA ALA A 123 -7.64 -3.12 27.31
C ALA A 123 -8.42 -1.92 27.91
N ASP A 124 -9.16 -2.12 29.00
CA ASP A 124 -9.96 -1.10 29.71
C ASP A 124 -9.14 -0.24 30.69
N ILE A 125 -7.83 -0.44 30.75
CA ILE A 125 -6.89 0.37 31.53
C ILE A 125 -6.69 1.72 30.82
N LYS A 126 -6.88 2.82 31.56
CA LYS A 126 -6.59 4.17 31.04
C LYS A 126 -5.09 4.39 30.92
N LEU A 127 -4.58 4.33 29.70
CA LEU A 127 -3.21 4.72 29.38
C LEU A 127 -3.12 6.24 29.26
N VAL A 128 -2.10 6.84 29.88
CA VAL A 128 -1.83 8.28 29.77
C VAL A 128 -1.42 8.58 28.32
N GLY A 129 -2.12 9.52 27.68
CA GLY A 129 -1.83 9.94 26.30
C GLY A 129 -2.45 9.07 25.20
N VAL A 130 -3.20 8.02 25.52
CA VAL A 130 -3.90 7.19 24.53
C VAL A 130 -5.41 7.23 24.81
N GLY A 131 -6.13 8.02 24.02
CA GLY A 131 -7.55 8.30 24.25
C GLY A 131 -8.53 7.32 23.61
N ARG A 132 -8.25 6.89 22.37
CA ARG A 132 -9.05 5.92 21.60
C ARG A 132 -8.14 4.98 20.85
N TRP A 133 -8.63 3.77 20.63
CA TRP A 133 -8.02 2.83 19.69
C TRP A 133 -8.20 3.36 18.25
N SER A 134 -7.15 3.28 17.45
CA SER A 134 -7.14 3.59 16.01
C SER A 134 -6.25 2.60 15.26
N THR A 135 -6.50 2.42 13.96
CA THR A 135 -5.72 1.53 13.08
C THR A 135 -4.24 1.96 13.03
N CYS A 136 -4.01 3.27 12.86
CA CYS A 136 -2.70 3.89 12.83
C CYS A 136 -2.65 5.03 13.86
N SER A 137 -1.47 5.29 14.41
CA SER A 137 -1.24 6.34 15.42
C SER A 137 -0.29 7.39 14.86
N SER A 138 -0.57 8.67 15.14
CA SER A 138 0.36 9.78 14.87
C SER A 138 1.38 9.98 15.98
N VAL A 139 1.25 9.26 17.11
CA VAL A 139 2.16 9.37 18.26
C VAL A 139 3.45 8.59 18.05
N THR A 140 3.44 7.59 17.17
CA THR A 140 4.63 6.80 16.84
C THR A 140 5.63 7.66 16.07
N ALA A 141 6.79 7.92 16.67
CA ALA A 141 7.89 8.64 16.04
C ALA A 141 8.72 7.67 15.17
N TYR A 142 8.23 7.39 13.96
CA TYR A 142 8.99 6.61 12.99
C TYR A 142 10.15 7.42 12.43
N ASP A 143 11.35 6.84 12.45
CA ASP A 143 12.43 7.29 11.58
C ASP A 143 12.15 6.78 10.17
N PHE A 144 11.57 7.65 9.36
CA PHE A 144 11.20 7.32 8.00
C PHE A 144 12.40 7.18 7.06
N GLN A 145 13.63 7.57 7.46
CA GLN A 145 14.83 7.25 6.67
C GLN A 145 15.05 5.73 6.61
N ASN A 146 14.58 4.98 7.59
CA ASN A 146 14.66 3.51 7.61
C ASN A 146 13.91 2.83 6.45
N LEU A 147 12.95 3.52 5.82
CA LEU A 147 12.27 2.98 4.64
C LEU A 147 13.22 2.80 3.44
N GLU A 148 14.32 3.56 3.40
CA GLU A 148 15.33 3.47 2.34
C GLU A 148 16.39 2.39 2.63
N ASN A 149 16.35 1.76 3.81
CA ASN A 149 17.23 0.63 4.12
C ASN A 149 16.69 -0.65 3.48
N PRO A 150 17.35 -1.22 2.45
CA PRO A 150 16.81 -2.36 1.72
C PRO A 150 16.78 -3.61 2.58
N THR A 151 15.63 -4.28 2.63
CA THR A 151 15.43 -5.52 3.37
C THR A 151 15.57 -6.76 2.49
N ILE A 152 15.61 -6.63 1.16
CA ILE A 152 15.82 -7.74 0.22
C ILE A 152 17.09 -8.56 0.53
N SER A 153 18.16 -7.92 0.97
CA SER A 153 19.41 -8.61 1.37
C SER A 153 19.21 -9.49 2.61
N MET A 154 18.31 -9.10 3.53
CA MET A 154 17.96 -9.89 4.70
C MET A 154 17.23 -11.18 4.30
N LEU A 155 16.33 -11.11 3.31
CA LEU A 155 15.68 -12.30 2.75
C LEU A 155 16.72 -13.29 2.23
N GLY A 156 17.76 -12.80 1.54
CA GLY A 156 18.85 -13.65 1.08
C GLY A 156 19.62 -14.35 2.20
N LYS A 157 19.88 -13.64 3.31
CA LYS A 157 20.52 -14.23 4.51
C LYS A 157 19.65 -15.30 5.15
N LEU A 158 18.35 -15.06 5.25
CA LEU A 158 17.38 -16.03 5.81
C LEU A 158 17.30 -17.30 4.95
N VAL A 159 17.22 -17.16 3.63
CA VAL A 159 17.21 -18.31 2.72
C VAL A 159 18.50 -19.12 2.84
N LYS A 160 19.67 -18.44 2.90
CA LYS A 160 20.97 -19.10 3.10
C LYS A 160 21.09 -19.83 4.45
N SER A 161 20.41 -19.37 5.50
CA SER A 161 20.40 -20.04 6.80
C SER A 161 19.39 -21.20 6.89
N GLY A 162 18.70 -21.54 5.79
CA GLY A 162 17.72 -22.62 5.74
C GLY A 162 16.30 -22.21 6.17
N VAL A 163 16.03 -20.91 6.37
CA VAL A 163 14.68 -20.41 6.65
C VAL A 163 13.89 -20.35 5.36
N ARG A 164 12.70 -20.97 5.35
CA ARG A 164 11.76 -20.88 4.24
C ARG A 164 11.08 -19.51 4.24
N VAL A 165 11.24 -18.76 3.15
CA VAL A 165 10.64 -17.45 2.97
C VAL A 165 9.52 -17.53 1.93
N LEU A 166 8.35 -16.98 2.26
CA LEU A 166 7.24 -16.76 1.32
C LEU A 166 7.00 -15.26 1.18
N SER A 167 7.18 -14.75 -0.03
CA SER A 167 6.77 -13.40 -0.44
C SER A 167 5.61 -13.55 -1.43
N TYR A 168 4.53 -12.81 -1.19
CA TYR A 168 3.33 -12.78 -2.03
C TYR A 168 2.81 -11.35 -2.10
N SER A 169 2.12 -11.00 -3.17
CA SER A 169 1.54 -9.66 -3.37
C SER A 169 0.16 -9.81 -3.97
N GLY A 170 -0.80 -9.02 -3.48
CA GLY A 170 -2.07 -8.80 -4.19
C GLY A 170 -1.81 -8.08 -5.51
N ASP A 171 -2.50 -8.48 -6.58
CA ASP A 171 -2.31 -7.93 -7.92
C ASP A 171 -3.05 -6.61 -8.17
N GLN A 172 -3.88 -6.17 -7.21
CA GLN A 172 -4.59 -4.88 -7.25
C GLN A 172 -3.99 -3.80 -6.33
N ASP A 173 -2.92 -4.11 -5.59
CA ASP A 173 -2.26 -3.14 -4.72
C ASP A 173 -1.40 -2.17 -5.52
N SER A 174 -1.73 -0.88 -5.48
CA SER A 174 -0.93 0.18 -6.10
C SER A 174 0.09 0.82 -5.15
N VAL A 175 0.03 0.52 -3.85
CA VAL A 175 0.98 1.06 -2.86
C VAL A 175 2.33 0.37 -2.99
N ILE A 176 2.33 -0.97 -3.02
CA ILE A 176 3.48 -1.81 -3.32
C ILE A 176 3.08 -2.82 -4.41
N PRO A 177 3.12 -2.42 -5.69
CA PRO A 177 2.75 -3.28 -6.78
C PRO A 177 3.55 -4.57 -6.83
N PHE A 178 2.88 -5.67 -7.18
CA PHE A 178 3.51 -6.99 -7.29
C PHE A 178 4.69 -7.00 -8.28
N THR A 179 4.72 -6.09 -9.26
CA THR A 179 5.79 -5.96 -10.25
C THR A 179 7.13 -5.60 -9.61
N GLY A 180 7.14 -4.69 -8.62
CA GLY A 180 8.34 -4.35 -7.84
C GLY A 180 8.86 -5.54 -7.04
N THR A 181 7.99 -6.15 -6.22
CA THR A 181 8.31 -7.34 -5.43
C THR A 181 8.83 -8.49 -6.31
N ARG A 182 8.17 -8.75 -7.45
CA ARG A 182 8.58 -9.78 -8.41
C ARG A 182 9.97 -9.52 -8.95
N SER A 183 10.28 -8.27 -9.34
CA SER A 183 11.59 -7.90 -9.86
C SER A 183 12.69 -8.14 -8.83
N LEU A 184 12.47 -7.70 -7.59
CA LEU A 184 13.42 -7.87 -6.48
C LEU A 184 13.65 -9.34 -6.11
N VAL A 185 12.59 -10.14 -6.01
CA VAL A 185 12.70 -11.57 -5.69
C VAL A 185 13.36 -12.34 -6.83
N ALA A 186 13.07 -12.01 -8.08
CA ALA A 186 13.74 -12.62 -9.24
C ALA A 186 15.24 -12.27 -9.27
N GLY A 187 15.59 -11.01 -8.98
CA GLY A 187 16.97 -10.57 -8.82
C GLY A 187 17.70 -11.36 -7.73
N LEU A 188 17.10 -11.45 -6.53
CA LEU A 188 17.65 -12.21 -5.42
C LEU A 188 17.83 -13.69 -5.74
N ALA A 189 16.85 -14.32 -6.40
CA ALA A 189 16.95 -15.72 -6.81
C ALA A 189 18.14 -15.96 -7.75
N LYS A 190 18.38 -15.03 -8.69
CA LYS A 190 19.55 -15.06 -9.58
C LYS A 190 20.86 -14.89 -8.80
N GLU A 191 20.93 -13.95 -7.86
CA GLU A 191 22.11 -13.74 -7.01
C GLU A 191 22.44 -14.96 -6.15
N LEU A 192 21.42 -15.68 -5.71
CA LEU A 192 21.55 -16.90 -4.90
C LEU A 192 21.73 -18.17 -5.73
N ALA A 193 21.74 -18.08 -7.07
CA ALA A 193 21.79 -19.22 -7.98
C ALA A 193 20.69 -20.27 -7.69
N LEU A 194 19.49 -19.81 -7.34
CA LEU A 194 18.34 -20.68 -7.10
C LEU A 194 17.67 -21.05 -8.41
N ASN A 195 17.20 -22.30 -8.49
CA ASN A 195 16.42 -22.77 -9.64
C ASN A 195 14.98 -22.27 -9.54
N THR A 196 14.48 -21.67 -10.63
CA THR A 196 13.07 -21.37 -10.79
C THR A 196 12.30 -22.66 -11.04
N THR A 197 11.38 -23.00 -10.14
CA THR A 197 10.53 -24.19 -10.29
C THR A 197 9.37 -23.94 -11.24
N GLU A 198 8.77 -22.76 -11.17
CA GLU A 198 7.71 -22.31 -12.07
C GLU A 198 7.92 -20.85 -12.44
N SER A 199 7.80 -20.54 -13.72
CA SER A 199 7.84 -19.17 -14.21
C SER A 199 6.52 -18.46 -13.90
N HIS A 200 6.60 -17.17 -13.61
CA HIS A 200 5.43 -16.31 -13.49
C HIS A 200 4.59 -16.36 -14.78
N ARG A 201 3.28 -16.63 -14.66
CA ARG A 201 2.33 -16.56 -15.78
C ARG A 201 1.82 -15.13 -15.92
N ALA A 202 2.06 -14.52 -17.07
CA ALA A 202 1.51 -13.21 -17.42
C ALA A 202 0.06 -13.34 -17.85
#